data_AF-A0A817Y3G2-F1
#
_entry.id   AF-A0A817Y3G2-F1
#
_cell.length_a   1.000
_cell.length_b   1.000
_cell.length_c   1.000
_cell.angle_alpha   90.00
_cell.angle_beta   90.00
_cell.angle_gamma   90.00
#
_symmetry.space_group_name_H-M   'P 1'
#
loop_
_entity.id
_entity.type
_entity.pdbx_description
1 polymer ?
#
loop_
_entity_poly.entity_id
_entity_poly.type
_entity_poly.pdbx_seq_one_letter_code
_entity_poly.pdbx_strand_id
1 'polypeptide(L)'
;MDFNSSSGNETLPNASNQEVLKIEVFHGSDRHVLILRSANNVRIIDLMEELQRITTVPIQNQKLYYRGQELQIMRERSLRDVGIDNNAQVRLIGDPVKPRYEAMITGNRAN
;
A
#
# COMPACT_ATOMS: atom_id res chain seq x y z
N MET A 1 -4.65 57.24 19.40
CA MET A 1 -3.84 56.47 18.43
C MET A 1 -3.06 55.54 19.31
N ASP A 2 -3.58 54.32 19.48
CA ASP A 2 -3.09 53.41 20.52
C ASP A 2 -2.84 52.07 19.83
N PHE A 3 -1.56 51.79 19.63
CA PHE A 3 -1.05 50.53 19.10
C PHE A 3 -1.15 49.48 20.19
N ASN A 4 -2.06 48.52 20.04
CA ASN A 4 -2.05 47.31 20.87
C ASN A 4 -1.62 46.12 20.03
N SER A 5 -0.31 45.85 20.08
CA SER A 5 0.34 44.68 19.47
C SER A 5 0.13 43.46 20.36
N SER A 6 -0.99 42.76 20.18
CA SER A 6 -1.16 41.42 20.73
C SER A 6 -0.44 40.43 19.82
N SER A 7 0.80 40.07 20.20
CA SER A 7 1.50 38.89 19.69
C SER A 7 0.71 37.64 20.13
N GLY A 8 -0.21 37.20 19.28
CA GLY A 8 -0.78 35.87 19.37
C GLY A 8 0.28 34.88 18.92
N ASN A 9 0.78 34.06 19.84
CA ASN A 9 1.57 32.88 19.51
C ASN A 9 0.76 32.00 18.56
N GLU A 10 1.06 32.10 17.27
CA GLU A 10 0.68 31.08 16.29
C GLU A 10 1.46 29.82 16.66
N THR A 11 0.84 28.94 17.45
CA THR A 11 1.27 27.55 17.57
C THR A 11 1.31 26.99 16.15
N LEU A 12 2.51 26.90 15.59
CA LEU A 12 2.81 26.13 14.39
C LEU A 12 2.09 24.78 14.51
N PRO A 13 1.34 24.32 13.49
CA PRO A 13 0.77 22.99 13.53
C PRO A 13 1.92 22.02 13.74
N ASN A 14 1.86 21.38 14.90
CA ASN A 14 2.78 20.36 15.40
C ASN A 14 3.21 19.49 14.22
N ALA A 15 4.53 19.43 13.97
CA ALA A 15 5.12 18.65 12.89
C ALA A 15 4.40 17.29 12.83
N SER A 16 3.66 17.08 11.75
CA SER A 16 2.86 15.89 11.53
C SER A 16 3.75 14.68 11.81
N ASN A 17 3.45 13.97 12.89
CA ASN A 17 4.19 12.79 13.32
C ASN A 17 3.92 11.69 12.28
N GLN A 18 4.60 11.80 11.15
CA GLN A 18 4.35 11.01 9.97
C GLN A 18 4.87 9.61 10.25
N GLU A 19 3.95 8.69 10.45
CA GLU A 19 4.32 7.32 10.71
C GLU A 19 4.85 6.68 9.43
N VAL A 20 5.99 6.02 9.58
CA VAL A 20 6.64 5.28 8.51
C VAL A 20 6.47 3.80 8.82
N LEU A 21 5.71 3.10 7.99
CA LEU A 21 5.49 1.66 8.08
C LEU A 21 6.27 0.97 6.99
N LYS A 22 7.22 0.11 7.38
CA LYS A 22 7.88 -0.82 6.46
C LYS A 22 7.08 -2.13 6.44
N ILE A 23 6.64 -2.57 5.27
CA ILE A 23 5.89 -3.82 5.11
C ILE A 23 6.62 -4.70 4.10
N GLU A 24 6.73 -5.98 4.41
CA GLU A 24 7.32 -6.97 3.51
C GLU A 24 6.20 -7.80 2.90
N VAL A 25 6.12 -7.79 1.56
CA VAL A 25 5.09 -8.51 0.82
C VAL A 25 5.75 -9.61 0.01
N PHE A 26 5.32 -10.84 0.25
CA PHE A 26 5.78 -12.01 -0.49
C PHE A 26 4.76 -12.37 -1.57
N HIS A 27 5.18 -12.41 -2.83
CA HIS A 27 4.37 -12.80 -3.97
C HIS A 27 5.02 -14.00 -4.66
N GLY A 28 4.59 -15.21 -4.30
CA GLY A 28 5.29 -16.43 -4.72
C GLY A 28 6.73 -16.48 -4.18
N SER A 29 7.71 -16.45 -5.07
CA SER A 29 9.14 -16.41 -4.70
C SER A 29 9.68 -14.98 -4.57
N ASP A 30 8.93 -13.98 -5.03
CA ASP A 30 9.36 -12.58 -5.00
C ASP A 30 9.05 -11.94 -3.64
N ARG A 31 9.93 -11.02 -3.23
CA ARG A 31 9.79 -10.21 -2.02
C ARG A 31 9.83 -8.73 -2.37
N HIS A 32 8.76 -8.03 -2.03
CA HIS A 32 8.64 -6.59 -2.18
C HIS A 32 8.70 -5.93 -0.79
N VAL A 33 9.51 -4.88 -0.65
CA VAL A 33 9.57 -4.08 0.57
C VAL A 33 8.90 -2.74 0.29
N LEU A 34 7.78 -2.47 0.96
CA LEU A 34 7.04 -1.23 0.83
C LEU A 34 7.31 -0.32 2.03
N ILE A 35 7.44 0.97 1.78
CA ILE A 35 7.52 2.00 2.81
C ILE A 35 6.32 2.91 2.66
N LEU A 36 5.33 2.71 3.52
CA LEU A 36 4.12 3.53 3.56
C LEU A 36 4.36 4.70 4.50
N ARG A 37 4.24 5.92 3.97
CA ARG A 37 4.38 7.18 4.71
C ARG A 37 3.00 7.80 4.80
N SER A 38 2.42 7.89 6.00
CA SER A 38 1.11 8.53 6.14
C SER A 38 0.96 9.30 7.44
N ALA A 39 0.11 10.32 7.35
CA ALA A 39 -0.12 11.29 8.41
C ALA A 39 -0.92 10.72 9.58
N ASN A 40 -1.62 9.59 9.40
CA ASN A 40 -2.19 8.67 10.39
C ASN A 40 -3.19 7.76 9.64
N ASN A 41 -3.32 6.49 10.05
CA ASN A 41 -4.41 5.59 9.64
C ASN A 41 -4.41 5.10 8.18
N VAL A 42 -3.32 4.46 7.74
CA VAL A 42 -3.24 3.78 6.43
C VAL A 42 -4.23 2.61 6.39
N ARG A 43 -5.02 2.52 5.31
CA ARG A 43 -5.97 1.42 5.09
C ARG A 43 -5.37 0.31 4.26
N ILE A 44 -5.99 -0.87 4.33
CA ILE A 44 -5.60 -2.02 3.52
C ILE A 44 -5.70 -1.68 2.02
N ILE A 45 -6.73 -0.94 1.59
CA ILE A 45 -6.88 -0.54 0.18
C ILE A 45 -5.70 0.31 -0.31
N ASP A 46 -5.16 1.19 0.54
CA ASP A 46 -4.02 2.04 0.16
C ASP A 46 -2.75 1.17 -0.06
N LEU A 47 -2.56 0.11 0.73
CA LEU A 47 -1.52 -0.88 0.51
C LEU A 47 -1.76 -1.68 -0.78
N MET A 48 -3.00 -2.06 -1.08
CA MET A 48 -3.35 -2.79 -2.31
C MET A 48 -3.10 -1.96 -3.56
N GLU A 49 -3.38 -0.65 -3.52
CA GLU A 49 -3.08 0.27 -4.61
C GLU A 49 -1.57 0.36 -4.87
N GLU A 50 -0.76 0.47 -3.81
CA GLU A 50 0.69 0.46 -3.94
C GLU A 50 1.21 -0.87 -4.50
N LEU A 51 0.64 -1.99 -4.07
CA LEU A 51 0.96 -3.31 -4.61
C LEU A 51 0.56 -3.46 -6.07
N GLN A 52 -0.55 -2.88 -6.50
CA GLN A 52 -0.92 -2.88 -7.92
C GLN A 52 0.12 -2.13 -8.75
N ARG A 53 0.64 -1.00 -8.25
CA ARG A 53 1.70 -0.25 -8.94
C ARG A 53 2.98 -1.07 -9.11
N ILE A 54 3.37 -1.85 -8.10
CA ILE A 54 4.65 -2.59 -8.09
C ILE A 54 4.53 -3.94 -8.79
N THR A 55 3.46 -4.68 -8.51
CA THR A 55 3.30 -6.07 -8.97
C THR A 55 2.50 -6.17 -10.25
N THR A 56 1.81 -5.09 -10.67
CA THR A 56 0.82 -5.09 -11.76
C THR A 56 -0.37 -6.03 -11.56
N VAL A 57 -0.53 -6.62 -10.37
CA VAL A 57 -1.70 -7.41 -10.00
C VAL A 57 -2.86 -6.44 -9.71
N PRO A 58 -3.98 -6.51 -10.45
CA PRO A 58 -5.12 -5.62 -10.21
C PRO A 58 -5.71 -5.86 -8.82
N ILE A 59 -6.19 -4.80 -8.15
CA ILE A 59 -6.78 -4.89 -6.80
C ILE A 59 -7.85 -5.99 -6.69
N GLN A 60 -8.70 -6.18 -7.70
CA GLN A 60 -9.70 -7.25 -7.70
C GLN A 60 -9.12 -8.67 -7.69
N ASN A 61 -7.90 -8.85 -8.19
CA ASN A 61 -7.20 -10.13 -8.28
C ASN A 61 -6.19 -10.32 -7.14
N GLN A 62 -5.98 -9.30 -6.29
CA GLN A 62 -5.09 -9.39 -5.14
C GLN A 62 -5.78 -10.06 -3.96
N LYS A 63 -5.26 -11.23 -3.58
CA LYS A 63 -5.61 -11.90 -2.32
C LYS A 63 -4.47 -11.69 -1.32
N LEU A 64 -4.66 -10.72 -0.43
CA LEU A 64 -3.70 -10.42 0.63
C LEU A 64 -3.99 -11.26 1.87
N TYR A 65 -2.97 -11.93 2.39
CA TYR A 65 -3.03 -12.73 3.61
C TYR A 65 -2.05 -12.22 4.66
N TYR A 66 -2.54 -11.99 5.87
CA TYR A 66 -1.73 -11.67 7.04
C TYR A 66 -2.12 -12.59 8.19
N ARG A 67 -1.16 -13.30 8.78
CA ARG A 67 -1.38 -14.27 9.88
C ARG A 67 -2.54 -15.27 9.63
N GLY A 68 -2.71 -15.69 8.38
CA GLY A 68 -3.78 -16.63 7.97
C GLY A 68 -5.13 -15.98 7.68
N GLN A 69 -5.29 -14.66 7.86
CA GLN A 69 -6.50 -13.91 7.56
C GLN A 69 -6.41 -13.28 6.17
N GLU A 70 -7.48 -13.41 5.38
CA GLU A 70 -7.64 -12.72 4.10
C GLU A 70 -8.12 -11.27 4.33
N LEU A 71 -7.37 -10.31 3.79
CA LEU A 71 -7.59 -8.88 4.06
C LEU A 71 -8.52 -8.19 3.04
N GLN A 72 -8.79 -8.83 1.90
CA GLN A 72 -9.56 -8.23 0.81
C GLN A 72 -10.99 -7.84 1.25
N ILE A 73 -11.62 -8.67 2.11
CA ILE A 73 -12.93 -8.40 2.70
C ILE A 73 -12.93 -7.22 3.69
N MET A 74 -11.75 -6.83 4.17
CA MET A 74 -11.53 -5.77 5.17
C MET A 74 -10.82 -4.56 4.57
N ARG A 75 -10.84 -4.39 3.24
CA ARG A 75 -10.05 -3.36 2.54
C ARG A 75 -10.20 -1.92 3.06
N GLU A 76 -11.35 -1.60 3.67
CA GLU A 76 -11.64 -0.28 4.26
C GLU A 76 -11.10 -0.11 5.70
N ARG A 77 -10.69 -1.21 6.37
CA ARG A 77 -10.08 -1.19 7.71
C ARG A 77 -8.66 -0.64 7.62
N SER A 78 -8.21 -0.07 8.73
CA SER A 78 -6.81 0.33 8.86
C SER A 78 -5.90 -0.88 8.95
N LEU A 79 -4.64 -0.72 8.55
CA LEU A 79 -3.61 -1.74 8.73
C LEU A 79 -3.43 -2.10 10.21
N ARG A 80 -3.50 -1.11 11.11
CA ARG A 80 -3.40 -1.31 12.56
C ARG A 80 -4.57 -2.10 13.14
N ASP A 81 -5.79 -1.90 12.66
CA ASP A 81 -6.97 -2.64 13.15
C ASP A 81 -6.85 -4.15 12.89
N VAL A 82 -6.09 -4.54 11.87
CA VAL A 82 -5.81 -5.95 11.55
C VAL A 82 -4.44 -6.42 12.08
N GLY A 83 -3.77 -5.59 12.89
CA GLY A 83 -2.49 -5.89 13.53
C GLY A 83 -1.28 -5.86 12.58
N ILE A 84 -1.37 -5.12 11.47
CA ILE A 84 -0.25 -4.86 10.56
C ILE A 84 0.47 -3.61 11.04
N ASP A 85 1.65 -3.83 11.60
CA ASP A 85 2.56 -2.82 12.12
C ASP A 85 3.87 -2.80 11.33
N ASN A 86 4.85 -2.02 11.80
CA ASN A 86 6.17 -1.94 11.18
C ASN A 86 6.87 -3.32 11.13
N ASN A 87 7.46 -3.63 9.98
CA ASN A 87 8.05 -4.92 9.59
C ASN A 87 7.05 -6.09 9.49
N ALA A 88 5.75 -5.82 9.35
CA ALA A 88 4.77 -6.87 9.10
C ALA A 88 5.06 -7.61 7.78
N GLN A 89 4.81 -8.91 7.79
CA GLN A 89 4.97 -9.80 6.64
C GLN A 89 3.61 -10.22 6.10
N VAL A 90 3.30 -9.81 4.88
CA VAL A 90 2.03 -10.09 4.20
C VAL A 90 2.32 -10.96 2.99
N ARG A 91 1.40 -11.86 2.65
CA ARG A 91 1.47 -12.66 1.42
C ARG A 91 0.47 -12.11 0.41
N LEU A 92 0.92 -11.92 -0.82
CA LEU A 92 0.09 -11.60 -1.96
C LEU A 92 -0.04 -12.84 -2.84
N ILE A 93 -1.28 -13.19 -3.19
CA ILE A 93 -1.59 -14.15 -4.24
C ILE A 93 -2.40 -13.42 -5.32
N GLY A 94 -2.02 -13.60 -6.58
CA GLY A 94 -2.69 -13.02 -7.73
C GLY A 94 -1.78 -13.01 -8.95
N ASP A 95 -2.36 -12.90 -10.13
CA ASP A 95 -1.60 -12.89 -11.38
C ASP A 95 -1.36 -11.45 -11.87
N PRO A 96 -0.11 -11.09 -12.21
CA PRO A 96 0.19 -9.80 -12.80
C PRO A 96 -0.48 -9.67 -14.17
N VAL A 97 -0.93 -8.47 -14.53
CA VAL A 97 -1.39 -8.23 -15.91
C VAL A 97 -0.18 -8.23 -16.81
N LYS A 98 -0.01 -9.30 -17.59
CA LYS A 98 1.01 -9.34 -18.63
C LYS A 98 0.71 -8.25 -19.67
N PRO A 99 1.69 -7.39 -20.00
CA PRO A 99 1.49 -6.44 -21.10
C PRO A 99 1.20 -7.23 -22.38
N ARG A 100 0.15 -6.80 -23.11
CA ARG A 100 -0.39 -7.48 -24.30
C ARG A 100 0.64 -7.74 -25.42
N TYR A 101 1.82 -7.11 -25.36
CA TYR A 101 2.91 -7.30 -26.32
C TYR A 101 3.41 -8.75 -26.39
N GLU A 102 3.41 -9.54 -25.30
CA GLU A 102 3.88 -10.94 -25.35
C GLU A 102 2.94 -11.86 -26.14
N ALA A 103 1.65 -11.54 -26.22
CA ALA A 103 0.67 -12.33 -26.97
C ALA A 103 0.81 -12.17 -28.50
N MET A 104 1.59 -11.18 -28.97
CA MET A 104 1.76 -10.90 -30.40
C MET A 104 3.00 -11.57 -31.00
N ILE A 105 3.97 -12.01 -30.18
CA ILE A 105 5.26 -12.57 -30.65
C ILE A 105 5.19 -14.10 -30.78
N THR A 106 4.23 -14.76 -30.14
CA THR A 106 4.10 -16.23 -30.15
C THR A 106 3.05 -16.75 -31.16
N GLY A 107 2.36 -15.84 -31.86
CA GLY A 107 1.18 -16.16 -32.67
C GLY A 107 1.39 -16.24 -34.19
N ASN A 108 2.61 -16.51 -34.70
CA ASN A 108 2.78 -16.73 -36.14
C ASN A 108 3.87 -17.76 -36.46
N ARG A 109 3.54 -19.04 -36.30
CA ARG A 109 4.25 -20.13 -36.99
C ARG A 109 3.28 -21.28 -37.29
N ALA A 110 3.30 -21.70 -38.56
CA ALA A 110 2.47 -22.69 -39.27
C ALA A 110 1.19 -22.12 -39.89
N ASN A 111 0.93 -22.20 -41.20
CA ASN A 111 1.53 -22.96 -42.32
C ASN A 111 1.79 -22.04 -43.51
#